data_AF-A0A090MT42-F1
#
_entry.id   AF-A0A090MT42-F1
#
_cell.length_a   1.000
_cell.length_b   1.000
_cell.length_c   1.000
_cell.angle_alpha   90.00
_cell.angle_beta   90.00
_cell.angle_gamma   90.00
#
_symmetry.space_group_name_H-M   'P 1'
#
loop_
_entity.id
_entity.type
_entity.pdbx_description
1 polymer ?
#
loop_
_entity_poly.entity_id
_entity_poly.type
_entity_poly.pdbx_seq_one_letter_code
_entity_poly.pdbx_strand_id
1 'polypeptide(L)'
;MPENKEMNEIVEKLLEDYSIIAAVIQLVLTSFLNYVKDEEIKKYQACQNELNMMNGVLFKNICVIIPVSLRDRNLALLHEGHFEVTKVKLLSRSYCYWFGIFYSIEILTKSCEVCQLHGETKKNDFFHSWQ
;
A
#
# COMPACT_ATOMS: atom_id res chain seq x y z
N MET A 1 9.41 -0.53 29.95
CA MET A 1 9.28 -1.87 29.34
C MET A 1 7.80 -2.05 28.96
N PRO A 2 7.41 -1.91 27.68
CA PRO A 2 6.02 -2.00 27.27
C PRO A 2 5.62 -3.48 27.13
N GLU A 3 5.42 -4.16 28.25
CA GLU A 3 5.94 -5.54 28.32
C GLU A 3 4.94 -6.71 28.28
N ASN A 4 3.68 -6.51 27.90
CA ASN A 4 2.86 -7.68 27.49
C ASN A 4 1.59 -7.27 26.80
N LYS A 5 0.91 -6.22 27.28
CA LYS A 5 -0.36 -5.78 26.72
C LYS A 5 -0.19 -5.18 25.31
N GLU A 6 0.73 -4.24 25.14
CA GLU A 6 1.00 -3.63 23.83
C GLU A 6 1.53 -4.65 22.82
N MET A 7 2.41 -5.56 23.24
CA MET A 7 2.92 -6.64 22.39
C MET A 7 1.81 -7.61 21.96
N ASN A 8 0.89 -7.98 22.85
CA ASN A 8 -0.26 -8.83 22.51
C ASN A 8 -1.24 -8.11 21.56
N GLU A 9 -1.53 -6.83 21.81
CA GLU A 9 -2.36 -6.03 20.90
C GLU A 9 -1.73 -5.91 19.49
N ILE A 10 -0.39 -5.83 19.41
CA ILE A 10 0.34 -5.85 18.14
C ILE A 10 0.21 -7.22 17.46
N VAL A 11 0.38 -8.31 18.20
CA VAL A 11 0.26 -9.69 17.68
C VAL A 11 -1.16 -9.97 17.21
N GLU A 12 -2.19 -9.55 17.93
CA GLU A 12 -3.59 -9.71 17.53
C GLU A 12 -3.88 -8.98 16.21
N LYS A 13 -3.46 -7.71 16.10
CA LYS A 13 -3.63 -6.93 14.86
C LYS A 13 -2.86 -7.52 13.68
N LEU A 14 -1.67 -8.06 13.92
CA LEU A 14 -0.89 -8.79 12.91
C LEU A 14 -1.67 -10.02 12.43
N LEU A 15 -2.19 -10.83 13.35
CA LEU A 15 -2.95 -12.04 13.02
C LEU A 15 -4.23 -11.73 12.23
N GLU A 16 -4.96 -10.67 12.60
CA GLU A 16 -6.15 -10.22 11.87
C GLU A 16 -5.81 -9.79 10.44
N ASP A 17 -4.76 -8.98 10.26
CA ASP A 17 -4.28 -8.50 8.96
C ASP A 17 -3.85 -9.66 8.04
N TYR A 18 -3.06 -10.60 8.57
CA TYR A 18 -2.69 -11.81 7.85
C TYR A 18 -3.89 -12.70 7.53
N SER A 19 -4.90 -12.76 8.41
CA SER A 19 -6.12 -13.54 8.19
C SER A 19 -6.93 -13.02 7.00
N ILE A 20 -7.04 -11.69 6.84
CA ILE A 20 -7.72 -11.09 5.67
C ILE A 20 -6.97 -11.44 4.38
N ILE A 21 -5.65 -11.28 4.35
CA ILE A 21 -4.84 -11.59 3.16
C ILE A 21 -4.92 -13.08 2.82
N ALA A 22 -4.85 -13.96 3.83
CA ALA A 22 -4.98 -15.40 3.64
C ALA A 22 -6.36 -15.76 3.06
N ALA A 23 -7.43 -15.15 3.57
CA ALA A 23 -8.78 -15.36 3.05
C ALA A 23 -8.90 -14.89 1.59
N VAL A 24 -8.34 -13.73 1.25
CA VAL A 24 -8.31 -13.23 -0.14
C VAL A 24 -7.49 -14.14 -1.05
N ILE A 25 -6.34 -14.64 -0.60
CA ILE A 25 -5.55 -15.63 -1.35
C ILE A 25 -6.38 -16.87 -1.66
N GLN A 26 -7.11 -17.38 -0.66
CA GLN A 26 -7.97 -18.55 -0.86
C GLN A 26 -9.06 -18.27 -1.91
N LEU A 27 -9.68 -17.09 -1.88
CA LEU A 27 -10.70 -16.69 -2.85
C LEU A 27 -10.14 -16.49 -4.27
N VAL A 28 -8.90 -16.01 -4.39
CA VAL A 28 -8.19 -15.93 -5.68
C VAL A 28 -7.94 -17.33 -6.25
N LEU A 29 -7.63 -18.31 -5.40
CA LEU A 29 -7.39 -19.70 -5.81
C LEU A 29 -8.67 -20.47 -6.17
N THR A 30 -9.80 -20.15 -5.53
CA THR A 30 -11.07 -20.87 -5.76
C THR A 30 -12.02 -20.07 -6.63
N SER A 31 -12.59 -19.01 -6.07
CA SER A 31 -13.45 -18.01 -6.71
C SER A 31 -14.00 -17.07 -5.63
N PHE A 32 -14.25 -15.82 -6.01
CA PHE A 32 -15.03 -14.90 -5.20
C PHE A 32 -16.52 -15.24 -5.35
N LEU A 33 -17.22 -15.44 -4.23
CA LEU A 33 -18.66 -15.61 -4.22
C LEU A 33 -19.37 -14.28 -4.53
N ASN A 34 -20.57 -14.34 -5.08
CA ASN A 34 -21.41 -13.15 -5.31
C ASN A 34 -21.71 -12.37 -4.02
N TYR A 35 -21.60 -13.03 -2.86
CA TYR A 35 -21.79 -12.42 -1.55
C TYR A 35 -20.56 -12.66 -0.67
N VAL A 36 -19.91 -11.57 -0.27
CA VAL A 36 -18.83 -11.54 0.73
C VAL A 36 -19.33 -10.69 1.90
N LYS A 37 -19.39 -11.27 3.10
CA LYS A 37 -19.90 -10.61 4.32
C LYS A 37 -18.90 -9.59 4.89
N ASP A 38 -17.62 -9.88 4.77
CA ASP A 38 -16.54 -9.05 5.32
C ASP A 38 -16.25 -7.86 4.39
N GLU A 39 -16.41 -6.64 4.90
CA GLU A 39 -16.22 -5.42 4.11
C GLU A 39 -14.75 -5.18 3.72
N GLU A 40 -13.76 -5.66 4.48
CA GLU A 40 -12.35 -5.59 4.10
C GLU A 40 -12.06 -6.55 2.93
N ILE A 41 -12.60 -7.77 2.96
CA ILE A 41 -12.46 -8.72 1.86
C ILE A 41 -13.20 -8.22 0.60
N LYS A 42 -14.37 -7.59 0.77
CA LYS A 42 -15.18 -7.04 -0.33
C LYS A 42 -14.44 -5.96 -1.13
N LYS A 43 -13.54 -5.19 -0.51
CA LYS A 43 -12.67 -4.25 -1.25
C LYS A 43 -11.83 -4.94 -2.32
N TYR A 44 -11.37 -6.17 -2.04
CA TYR A 44 -10.61 -6.98 -2.98
C TYR A 44 -11.48 -7.59 -4.08
N GLN A 45 -12.77 -7.83 -3.83
CA GLN A 45 -13.71 -8.31 -4.85
C GLN A 45 -13.83 -7.33 -6.02
N ALA A 46 -13.85 -6.02 -5.75
CA ALA A 46 -13.96 -4.98 -6.78
C ALA A 46 -12.78 -4.99 -7.77
N CYS A 47 -11.61 -5.47 -7.35
CA CYS A 47 -10.42 -5.59 -8.19
C CYS A 47 -9.99 -7.04 -8.42
N GLN A 48 -10.87 -8.02 -8.20
CA GLN A 48 -10.54 -9.46 -8.24
C GLN A 48 -9.83 -9.91 -9.53
N ASN A 49 -10.19 -9.33 -10.67
CA ASN A 49 -9.60 -9.67 -11.98
C ASN A 49 -8.14 -9.20 -12.11
N GLU A 50 -7.69 -8.32 -11.22
CA GLU A 50 -6.31 -7.85 -11.13
C GLU A 50 -5.52 -8.62 -10.06
N LEU A 51 -6.18 -9.47 -9.26
CA LEU A 51 -5.54 -10.17 -8.16
C LEU A 51 -4.94 -11.49 -8.62
N ASN A 52 -3.73 -11.75 -8.14
CA ASN A 52 -3.02 -13.00 -8.41
C ASN A 52 -2.24 -13.42 -7.16
N MET A 53 -1.94 -14.71 -7.02
CA MET A 53 -1.10 -15.22 -5.94
C MET A 53 0.10 -15.94 -6.51
N MET A 54 1.27 -15.69 -5.91
CA MET A 54 2.49 -16.43 -6.18
C MET A 54 3.23 -16.71 -4.87
N ASN A 55 3.58 -17.97 -4.61
CA ASN A 55 4.34 -18.40 -3.43
C ASN A 55 3.77 -17.91 -2.09
N GLY A 56 2.44 -17.93 -1.94
CA GLY A 56 1.75 -17.47 -0.74
C GLY A 56 1.70 -15.95 -0.59
N VAL A 57 2.13 -15.19 -1.59
CA VAL A 57 2.09 -13.72 -1.61
C VAL A 57 0.99 -13.26 -2.56
N LEU A 58 0.16 -12.33 -2.08
CA LEU A 58 -0.93 -11.73 -2.85
C LEU A 58 -0.41 -10.51 -3.64
N PHE A 59 -0.80 -10.45 -4.92
CA PHE A 59 -0.45 -9.38 -5.84
C PHE A 59 -1.70 -8.73 -6.42
N LYS A 60 -1.60 -7.44 -6.73
CA LYS A 60 -2.51 -6.71 -7.62
C LYS A 60 -1.72 -6.28 -8.86
N ASN A 61 -2.07 -6.81 -10.02
CA ASN A 61 -1.25 -6.78 -11.23
C ASN A 61 0.16 -7.33 -10.91
N ILE A 62 1.17 -6.45 -10.94
CA ILE A 62 2.57 -6.77 -10.63
C ILE A 62 3.00 -6.32 -9.21
N CYS A 63 2.13 -5.64 -8.47
CA CYS A 63 2.45 -5.05 -7.18
C CYS A 63 2.12 -6.01 -6.04
N VAL A 64 3.02 -6.13 -5.06
CA VAL A 64 2.77 -6.89 -3.82
C VAL A 64 1.73 -6.17 -2.98
N ILE A 65 0.71 -6.88 -2.52
CA ILE A 65 -0.25 -6.33 -1.55
C ILE A 65 0.38 -6.33 -0.16
N ILE A 66 0.52 -5.15 0.43
CA ILE A 66 1.19 -4.96 1.71
C ILE A 66 0.17 -5.05 2.86
N PRO A 67 0.37 -5.98 3.82
CA PRO A 67 -0.39 -6.04 5.06
C PRO A 67 -0.36 -4.70 5.81
N VAL A 68 -1.47 -4.31 6.45
CA VAL A 68 -1.61 -3.10 7.29
C VAL A 68 -0.38 -2.88 8.17
N SER A 69 0.03 -3.92 8.87
CA SER A 69 1.16 -3.93 9.80
C SER A 69 2.53 -3.58 9.17
N LEU A 70 2.69 -3.77 7.86
CA LEU A 70 3.93 -3.50 7.14
C LEU A 70 3.89 -2.18 6.36
N ARG A 71 2.76 -1.46 6.35
CA ARG A 71 2.59 -0.24 5.54
C ARG A 71 3.51 0.89 5.97
N ASP A 72 3.66 1.14 7.27
CA ASP A 72 4.52 2.23 7.77
C ASP A 72 5.99 2.01 7.41
N ARG A 73 6.47 0.77 7.55
CA ARG A 73 7.82 0.39 7.12
C ARG A 73 7.99 0.55 5.61
N ASN A 74 7.02 0.12 4.80
CA ASN A 74 7.08 0.28 3.35
C ASN A 74 7.04 1.75 2.93
N LEU A 75 6.23 2.58 3.60
CA LEU A 75 6.17 4.02 3.38
C LEU A 75 7.52 4.68 3.66
N ALA A 76 8.18 4.33 4.76
CA ALA A 76 9.52 4.81 5.07
C ALA A 76 10.53 4.43 3.97
N LEU A 77 10.51 3.19 3.49
CA LEU A 77 11.39 2.73 2.40
C LEU A 77 11.12 3.48 1.08
N LEU A 78 9.85 3.65 0.70
CA LEU A 78 9.48 4.42 -0.49
C LEU A 78 9.94 5.87 -0.43
N HIS A 79 10.08 6.41 0.79
CA HIS A 79 10.41 7.81 1.05
C HIS A 79 11.88 8.06 1.43
N GLU A 80 12.70 7.01 1.55
CA GLU A 80 14.11 7.11 1.97
C GLU A 80 14.92 8.11 1.14
N GLY A 81 14.65 8.18 -0.17
CA GLY A 81 15.29 9.13 -1.08
C GLY A 81 14.74 10.57 -1.04
N HIS A 82 13.76 10.87 -0.19
CA HIS A 82 13.08 12.17 -0.09
C HIS A 82 12.60 12.74 -1.43
N PHE A 83 12.21 11.86 -2.36
CA PHE A 83 11.75 12.26 -3.68
C PHE A 83 10.41 13.02 -3.61
N GLU A 84 10.14 13.82 -4.65
CA GLU A 84 8.83 14.44 -4.87
C GLU A 84 7.69 13.42 -4.80
N VAL A 85 6.52 13.85 -4.33
CA VAL A 85 5.32 13.01 -4.20
C VAL A 85 5.00 12.22 -5.46
N THR A 86 5.17 12.81 -6.65
CA THR A 86 4.92 12.14 -7.94
C THR A 86 5.90 10.98 -8.17
N LYS A 87 7.18 11.16 -7.84
CA LYS A 87 8.21 10.12 -7.97
C LYS A 87 7.98 8.99 -6.97
N VAL A 88 7.62 9.30 -5.72
CA VAL A 88 7.28 8.28 -4.71
C VAL A 88 6.05 7.47 -5.11
N LYS A 89 5.01 8.13 -5.64
CA LYS A 89 3.82 7.45 -6.22
C LYS A 89 4.17 6.57 -7.42
N LEU A 90 5.11 7.00 -8.26
CA LEU A 90 5.58 6.19 -9.39
C LEU A 90 6.33 4.96 -8.90
N LEU A 91 7.23 5.13 -7.92
CA LEU A 91 7.97 4.04 -7.30
C LEU A 91 7.03 3.01 -6.69
N SER A 92 6.00 3.46 -5.97
CA SER A 92 5.05 2.54 -5.33
C SER A 92 4.32 1.66 -6.35
N ARG A 93 3.93 2.21 -7.51
CA ARG A 93 3.27 1.48 -8.62
C ARG A 93 4.13 0.36 -9.21
N SER A 94 5.44 0.35 -8.96
CA SER A 94 6.35 -0.70 -9.45
C SER A 94 6.54 -1.85 -8.47
N TYR A 95 6.24 -1.65 -7.17
CA TYR A 95 6.63 -2.61 -6.13
C TYR A 95 5.48 -3.03 -5.22
N CYS A 96 4.61 -2.11 -4.82
CA CYS A 96 3.68 -2.36 -3.71
C CYS A 96 2.33 -1.66 -3.84
N TYR A 97 1.31 -2.24 -3.21
CA TYR A 97 -0.04 -1.75 -3.22
C TYR A 97 -0.75 -1.98 -1.88
N TRP A 98 -1.57 -1.01 -1.48
CA TRP A 98 -2.69 -1.20 -0.56
C TRP A 98 -3.75 -0.12 -0.88
N PHE A 99 -4.97 -0.31 -0.40
CA PHE A 99 -6.03 0.69 -0.56
C PHE A 99 -5.63 2.00 0.14
N GLY A 100 -5.54 3.08 -0.64
CA GLY A 100 -5.17 4.41 -0.11
C GLY A 100 -3.67 4.71 -0.07
N ILE A 101 -2.80 3.87 -0.68
CA ILE A 101 -1.34 4.11 -0.71
C ILE A 101 -0.95 5.53 -1.14
N PHE A 102 -1.59 6.09 -2.17
CA PHE A 102 -1.26 7.43 -2.64
C PHE A 102 -1.60 8.53 -1.63
N TYR A 103 -2.66 8.34 -0.84
CA TYR A 103 -3.02 9.25 0.23
C TYR A 103 -2.00 9.17 1.38
N SER A 104 -1.57 7.96 1.75
CA SER A 104 -0.51 7.77 2.73
C SER A 104 0.82 8.42 2.31
N ILE A 105 1.20 8.30 1.03
CA ILE A 105 2.38 8.96 0.46
C ILE A 105 2.24 10.49 0.53
N GLU A 106 1.07 11.04 0.20
CA GLU A 106 0.83 12.48 0.29
C GLU A 106 0.97 13.00 1.72
N ILE A 107 0.41 12.30 2.71
CA ILE A 107 0.56 12.67 4.12
C ILE A 107 2.04 12.67 4.50
N LEU A 108 2.76 11.60 4.19
CA LEU A 108 4.17 11.45 4.55
C LEU A 108 5.04 12.55 3.93
N THR A 109 4.86 12.84 2.64
CA THR A 109 5.62 13.90 1.97
C THR A 109 5.28 15.30 2.49
N LYS A 110 4.03 15.54 2.92
CA LYS A 110 3.59 16.80 3.53
C LYS A 110 4.13 16.99 4.95
N SER A 111 4.31 15.92 5.72
CA SER A 111 4.86 15.98 7.08
C SER A 111 6.39 15.92 7.14
N CYS A 112 7.06 15.59 6.03
CA CYS A 112 8.51 15.49 5.97
C CYS A 112 9.17 16.87 5.80
N GLU A 113 9.94 17.31 6.80
CA GLU A 113 10.67 18.58 6.79
C GLU A 113 11.64 18.70 5.60
N VAL A 114 12.39 17.64 5.30
CA VAL A 114 13.33 17.62 4.16
C VAL A 114 12.59 17.84 2.84
N CYS A 115 11.44 17.19 2.65
CA CYS A 115 10.64 17.37 1.45
C CYS A 115 9.94 18.73 1.40
N GLN A 116 9.56 19.32 2.54
CA GLN A 116 9.02 20.68 2.55
C GLN A 116 10.08 21.72 2.16
N LEU A 117 11.34 21.51 2.55
CA LEU A 117 12.45 22.40 2.21
C LEU A 117 12.86 22.34 0.73
N HIS A 118 12.73 21.17 0.10
CA HIS A 118 13.26 20.91 -1.25
C HIS A 118 12.19 20.56 -2.31
N GLY A 119 10.91 20.50 -1.93
CA GLY A 119 9.82 19.95 -2.74
C GLY A 119 9.28 20.87 -3.84
N GLU A 120 9.77 22.11 -3.94
CA GLU A 120 9.39 23.02 -5.01
C GLU A 120 10.33 22.90 -6.21
N THR A 121 10.04 21.95 -7.10
CA THR A 121 10.55 22.02 -8.46
C THR A 121 9.69 23.04 -9.20
N LYS A 122 10.29 24.18 -9.58
CA LYS A 122 9.61 25.23 -10.36
C LYS A 122 8.80 24.58 -11.48
N LYS A 123 7.52 24.97 -11.63
CA LYS A 123 6.78 24.63 -12.84
C LYS A 123 7.61 25.14 -14.00
N ASN A 124 8.09 24.23 -14.84
CA ASN A 124 8.71 24.65 -16.07
C ASN A 124 7.57 25.16 -16.94
N ASP A 125 7.29 26.46 -16.86
CA ASP A 125 6.24 27.15 -17.62
C ASP A 125 6.51 27.08 -19.15
N PHE A 126 7.61 26.42 -19.56
CA PHE A 126 8.03 26.16 -20.92
C PHE A 126 8.03 24.66 -21.29
N PHE A 127 6.93 23.95 -21.04
CA PHE A 127 6.63 22.77 -21.85
C PHE A 127 5.33 23.01 -22.61
N HIS A 128 5.48 23.46 -23.86
CA HIS A 128 4.42 23.33 -24.83
C HIS A 128 4.24 21.84 -25.18
N SER A 129 3.00 21.41 -25.14
CA SER A 129 2.47 20.11 -25.54
C SER A 129 2.86 19.76 -26.98
N TRP A 130 3.53 18.63 -27.21
CA TRP A 130 3.66 17.96 -28.52
C TRP A 130 3.98 18.88 -29.72
N GLN A 131 5.22 19.36 -29.82
CA GLN A 131 5.84 19.65 -31.13
C GLN A 131 6.79 18.53 -31.50
#